data_AF-A0A553RG35-F1
#
_entry.id   AF-A0A553RG35-F1
#
_cell.length_a   1.000
_cell.length_b   1.000
_cell.length_c   1.000
_cell.angle_alpha   90.00
_cell.angle_beta   90.00
_cell.angle_gamma   90.00
#
_symmetry.space_group_name_H-M   'P 1'
#
loop_
_entity.id
_entity.type
_entity.pdbx_description
1 polymer ?
#
loop_
_entity_poly.entity_id
_entity_poly.type
_entity_poly.pdbx_seq_one_letter_code
_entity_poly.pdbx_strand_id
1 'polypeptide(L)'
;KIVQTHSVAWKKESFDTSISLSSLLCLFSTPGLVLLLAQNMADVFVGTWNLKESKNFDDYMKALGVGFATRQVGGMTKPTTIISMEGDVLTLKTVSTFKNTEINFKLGEEFDETTADDRKVKSVITLDGGKLVHVQKWEGKETTLVREVTGNSLTLTLTLGDVVCTRHYVKGE
;
A
#
# COMPACT_ATOMS: atom_id res chain seq x y z
N LYS A 1 -39.01 -15.40 -43.47
CA LYS A 1 -38.02 -14.87 -42.49
C LYS A 1 -38.80 -14.37 -41.29
N ILE A 2 -38.90 -15.20 -40.25
CA ILE A 2 -39.60 -14.88 -39.00
C ILE A 2 -38.55 -14.96 -37.90
N VAL A 3 -38.46 -13.89 -37.13
CA VAL A 3 -37.53 -13.69 -36.02
C VAL A 3 -38.11 -14.42 -34.80
N GLN A 4 -37.35 -15.33 -34.19
CA GLN A 4 -37.67 -15.88 -32.86
C GLN A 4 -36.68 -15.31 -31.84
N THR A 5 -37.20 -14.46 -30.95
CA THR A 5 -36.58 -14.02 -29.72
C THR A 5 -36.82 -15.06 -28.63
N HIS A 6 -35.76 -15.59 -28.02
CA HIS A 6 -35.85 -16.42 -26.82
C HIS A 6 -35.47 -15.59 -25.59
N SER A 7 -36.46 -15.36 -24.73
CA SER A 7 -36.32 -14.80 -23.39
C SER A 7 -35.76 -15.87 -22.45
N VAL A 8 -34.69 -15.57 -21.71
CA VAL A 8 -34.10 -16.45 -20.70
C VAL A 8 -34.69 -16.09 -19.34
N ALA A 9 -35.51 -17.00 -18.81
CA ALA A 9 -36.12 -16.88 -17.49
C ALA A 9 -35.13 -17.29 -16.39
N TRP A 10 -34.88 -16.40 -15.43
CA TRP A 10 -34.09 -16.67 -14.24
C TRP A 10 -34.94 -17.39 -13.19
N LYS A 11 -34.56 -18.61 -12.80
CA LYS A 11 -35.18 -19.36 -11.72
C LYS A 11 -34.52 -18.97 -10.40
N LYS A 12 -35.26 -18.33 -9.49
CA LYS A 12 -34.83 -18.10 -8.11
C LYS A 12 -34.85 -19.44 -7.37
N GLU A 13 -33.69 -20.01 -7.08
CA GLU A 13 -33.55 -21.07 -6.09
C GLU A 13 -33.38 -20.45 -4.70
N SER A 14 -34.36 -20.72 -3.85
CA SER A 14 -34.36 -20.42 -2.42
C SER A 14 -33.42 -21.37 -1.71
N PHE A 15 -32.29 -20.87 -1.20
CA PHE A 15 -31.37 -21.64 -0.36
C PHE A 15 -31.86 -21.62 1.09
N ASP A 16 -32.00 -22.83 1.63
CA ASP A 16 -32.48 -23.13 2.98
C ASP A 16 -31.47 -22.69 4.04
N THR A 17 -31.95 -22.07 5.11
CA THR A 17 -31.14 -21.37 6.12
C THR A 17 -30.83 -22.31 7.28
N SER A 18 -29.82 -23.18 7.15
CA SER A 18 -29.25 -23.89 8.31
C SER A 18 -27.78 -24.27 8.10
N ILE A 19 -26.91 -23.27 7.99
CA ILE A 19 -25.46 -23.50 8.07
C ILE A 19 -25.06 -23.38 9.55
N SER A 20 -24.70 -24.51 10.15
CA SER A 20 -24.14 -24.58 11.51
C SER A 20 -22.91 -23.67 11.65
N LEU A 21 -22.81 -22.89 12.74
CA LEU A 21 -21.66 -22.01 13.04
C LEU A 21 -20.31 -22.75 13.08
N SER A 22 -20.30 -24.07 13.27
CA SER A 22 -19.08 -24.89 13.20
C SER A 22 -18.51 -25.02 11.78
N SER A 23 -19.32 -24.81 10.74
CA SER A 23 -18.92 -24.98 9.34
C SER A 23 -18.32 -23.72 8.71
N LEU A 24 -18.48 -22.55 9.34
CA LEU A 24 -17.90 -21.29 8.87
C LEU A 24 -16.41 -21.12 9.24
N LEU A 25 -15.94 -21.83 10.26
CA LEU A 25 -14.55 -21.72 10.75
C LEU A 25 -13.54 -22.54 9.90
N CYS A 26 -14.00 -23.49 9.08
CA CYS A 26 -13.10 -24.30 8.24
C CYS A 26 -12.63 -23.62 6.94
N LEU A 27 -13.20 -22.47 6.56
CA LEU A 27 -12.82 -21.78 5.32
C LEU A 27 -11.56 -20.90 5.44
N PHE A 28 -11.02 -20.71 6.65
CA PHE A 28 -9.82 -19.90 6.87
C PHE A 28 -8.51 -20.70 6.91
N SER A 29 -8.55 -22.02 6.68
CA SER A 29 -7.38 -22.92 6.83
C SER A 29 -6.66 -23.26 5.52
N THR A 30 -7.09 -22.76 4.36
CA THR A 30 -6.35 -22.98 3.11
C THR A 30 -5.43 -21.78 2.83
N PRO A 31 -4.10 -21.96 2.79
CA PRO A 31 -3.16 -20.87 2.51
C PRO A 31 -3.45 -20.12 1.21
N GLY A 32 -3.99 -20.82 0.21
CA GLY A 32 -4.31 -20.25 -1.11
C GLY A 32 -5.47 -19.25 -1.13
N LEU A 33 -6.49 -19.42 -0.27
CA LEU A 33 -7.63 -18.50 -0.24
C LEU A 33 -7.26 -17.17 0.45
N VAL A 34 -6.41 -17.25 1.48
CA VAL A 34 -5.84 -16.07 2.16
C VAL A 34 -4.96 -15.26 1.22
N LEU A 35 -4.13 -15.93 0.41
CA LEU A 35 -3.27 -15.26 -0.58
C LEU A 35 -4.07 -14.54 -1.66
N LEU A 36 -5.14 -15.17 -2.17
CA LEU A 36 -6.01 -14.55 -3.20
C LEU A 36 -6.76 -13.32 -2.66
N LEU A 37 -7.23 -13.39 -1.42
CA LEU A 37 -7.91 -12.25 -0.77
C LEU A 37 -6.92 -11.12 -0.47
N ALA A 38 -5.68 -11.43 -0.08
CA ALA A 38 -4.64 -10.42 0.11
C ALA A 38 -4.24 -9.73 -1.22
N GLN A 39 -4.19 -10.48 -2.33
CA GLN A 39 -3.94 -9.93 -3.67
C GLN A 39 -5.05 -8.95 -4.09
N ASN A 40 -6.32 -9.34 -3.96
CA ASN A 40 -7.46 -8.45 -4.26
C ASN A 40 -7.46 -7.16 -3.43
N MET A 41 -6.90 -7.20 -2.23
CA MET A 41 -6.82 -6.04 -1.34
C MET A 41 -5.58 -5.18 -1.60
N ALA A 42 -4.52 -5.73 -2.20
CA ALA A 42 -3.35 -4.97 -2.64
C ALA A 42 -3.62 -4.23 -3.97
N ASP A 43 -4.52 -4.74 -4.80
CA ASP A 43 -4.92 -4.13 -6.08
C ASP A 43 -5.44 -2.69 -5.94
N VAL A 44 -6.06 -2.35 -4.81
CA VAL A 44 -6.57 -0.99 -4.57
C VAL A 44 -5.45 0.06 -4.55
N PHE A 45 -4.22 -0.35 -4.24
CA PHE A 45 -3.05 0.52 -4.22
C PHE A 45 -2.44 0.72 -5.61
N VAL A 46 -2.74 -0.17 -6.57
CA VAL A 46 -2.15 -0.12 -7.91
C VAL A 46 -2.60 1.14 -8.65
N GLY A 47 -1.61 1.83 -9.20
CA GLY A 47 -1.78 3.05 -9.97
C GLY A 47 -0.71 4.10 -9.67
N THR A 48 -0.91 5.27 -10.27
CA THR A 48 -0.06 6.44 -10.12
C THR A 48 -0.69 7.38 -9.10
N TRP A 49 0.08 7.89 -8.16
CA TRP A 49 -0.38 8.73 -7.05
C TRP A 49 0.48 10.00 -6.96
N ASN A 50 -0.14 11.16 -7.08
CA ASN A 50 0.54 12.45 -7.09
C ASN A 50 0.36 13.16 -5.75
N LEU A 51 1.45 13.59 -5.12
CA LEU A 51 1.39 14.33 -3.86
C LEU A 51 0.63 15.66 -4.04
N LYS A 52 -0.37 15.90 -3.19
CA LYS A 52 -1.08 17.18 -3.10
C LYS A 52 -0.73 17.97 -1.86
N GLU A 53 -0.68 17.32 -0.71
CA GLU A 53 -0.47 17.97 0.58
C GLU A 53 0.48 17.14 1.44
N SER A 54 1.27 17.83 2.27
CA SER A 54 2.19 17.21 3.21
C SER A 54 2.26 18.04 4.48
N LYS A 55 2.05 17.41 5.64
CA LYS A 55 2.11 18.02 6.96
C LYS A 55 3.25 17.39 7.78
N ASN A 56 4.03 18.23 8.46
CA ASN A 56 5.07 17.80 9.40
C ASN A 56 6.25 16.98 8.80
N PHE A 57 6.50 17.12 7.49
CA PHE A 57 7.53 16.34 6.80
C PHE A 57 8.96 16.79 7.13
N ASP A 58 9.20 18.08 7.37
CA ASP A 58 10.52 18.58 7.78
C ASP A 58 10.92 17.99 9.15
N ASP A 59 10.00 17.99 10.12
CA ASP A 59 10.25 17.44 11.45
C ASP A 59 10.47 15.92 11.42
N TYR A 60 9.72 15.19 10.58
CA TYR A 60 9.97 13.76 10.36
C TYR A 60 11.36 13.51 9.75
N MET A 61 11.74 14.24 8.71
CA MET A 61 13.09 14.12 8.13
C MET A 61 14.19 14.54 9.12
N LYS A 62 13.93 15.54 9.96
CA LYS A 62 14.85 15.96 11.02
C LYS A 62 15.03 14.85 12.06
N ALA A 63 13.96 14.18 12.47
CA ALA A 63 14.00 13.05 13.40
C ALA A 63 14.76 11.84 12.81
N LEU A 64 14.69 11.64 11.48
CA LEU A 64 15.51 10.65 10.77
C LEU A 64 17.01 11.02 10.72
N GLY A 65 17.38 12.25 11.06
CA GLY A 65 18.76 12.74 10.98
C GLY A 65 19.14 13.33 9.61
N VAL A 66 18.17 13.60 8.74
CA VAL A 66 18.42 14.18 7.41
C VAL A 66 18.89 15.63 7.57
N GLY A 67 19.98 15.99 6.88
CA GLY A 67 20.59 17.33 6.93
C GLY A 67 19.68 18.45 6.41
N PHE A 68 19.84 19.67 6.95
CA PHE A 68 18.96 20.81 6.68
C PHE A 68 18.74 21.10 5.18
N ALA A 69 19.80 21.12 4.37
CA ALA A 69 19.70 21.39 2.93
C ALA A 69 18.81 20.37 2.20
N THR A 70 19.01 19.07 2.47
CA THR A 70 18.20 17.99 1.90
C THR A 70 16.73 18.11 2.30
N ARG A 71 16.45 18.52 3.54
CA ARG A 71 15.07 18.70 4.00
C ARG A 71 14.34 19.84 3.30
N GLN A 72 15.02 20.97 3.06
CA GLN A 72 14.44 22.10 2.34
C GLN A 72 14.06 21.71 0.90
N VAL A 73 14.97 21.03 0.20
CA VAL A 73 14.71 20.56 -1.17
C VAL A 73 13.61 19.50 -1.18
N GLY A 74 13.70 18.50 -0.28
CA GLY A 74 12.72 17.41 -0.17
C GLY A 74 11.30 17.91 0.13
N GLY A 75 11.16 18.91 1.01
CA GLY A 75 9.87 19.52 1.36
C GLY A 75 9.22 20.28 0.22
N MET A 76 10.00 20.84 -0.71
CA MET A 76 9.50 21.54 -1.90
C MET A 76 9.10 20.58 -3.03
N THR A 77 9.58 19.33 -3.01
CA THR A 77 9.27 18.37 -4.06
C THR A 77 7.84 17.81 -3.95
N LYS A 78 7.24 17.56 -5.10
CA LYS A 78 5.95 16.86 -5.22
C LYS A 78 6.18 15.52 -5.92
N PRO A 79 6.62 14.48 -5.19
CA PRO A 79 6.83 13.17 -5.76
C PRO A 79 5.55 12.54 -6.30
N THR A 80 5.73 11.76 -7.36
CA THR A 80 4.75 10.81 -7.89
C THR A 80 5.12 9.42 -7.40
N THR A 81 4.19 8.73 -6.75
CA THR A 81 4.34 7.34 -6.32
C THR A 81 3.61 6.44 -7.31
N ILE A 82 4.29 5.49 -7.90
CA ILE A 82 3.73 4.51 -8.84
C ILE A 82 3.80 3.16 -8.16
N ILE A 83 2.66 2.49 -8.05
CA ILE A 83 2.55 1.15 -7.48
C ILE A 83 2.03 0.23 -8.58
N SER A 84 2.78 -0.82 -8.88
CA SER A 84 2.38 -1.88 -9.81
C SER A 84 2.53 -3.25 -9.16
N MET A 85 1.82 -4.23 -9.70
CA MET A 85 1.86 -5.60 -9.20
C MET A 85 1.95 -6.56 -10.38
N GLU A 86 2.91 -7.48 -10.32
CA GLU A 86 3.12 -8.55 -11.30
C GLU A 86 3.11 -9.89 -10.55
N GLY A 87 1.96 -10.58 -10.58
CA GLY A 87 1.79 -11.84 -9.85
C GLY A 87 1.79 -11.63 -8.33
N ASP A 88 2.87 -12.08 -7.68
CA ASP A 88 3.09 -11.95 -6.23
C ASP A 88 4.10 -10.85 -5.86
N VAL A 89 4.69 -10.18 -6.85
CA VAL A 89 5.68 -9.11 -6.64
C VAL A 89 5.00 -7.75 -6.81
N LEU A 90 5.14 -6.89 -5.80
CA LEU A 90 4.76 -5.49 -5.88
C LEU A 90 5.99 -4.63 -6.12
N THR A 91 5.83 -3.65 -7.00
CA THR A 91 6.82 -2.61 -7.27
C THR A 91 6.29 -1.29 -6.73
N LEU A 92 7.07 -0.63 -5.87
CA LEU A 92 6.81 0.74 -5.44
C LEU A 92 7.94 1.63 -5.96
N LYS A 93 7.57 2.54 -6.85
CA LYS A 93 8.46 3.54 -7.43
C LYS A 93 8.08 4.92 -6.94
N THR A 94 9.03 5.66 -6.39
CA THR A 94 8.86 7.08 -6.06
C THR A 94 9.68 7.90 -7.04
N VAL A 95 9.02 8.74 -7.82
CA VAL A 95 9.64 9.62 -8.81
C VAL A 95 9.56 11.05 -8.31
N SER A 96 10.67 11.75 -8.25
CA SER A 96 10.71 13.17 -7.88
C SER A 96 11.81 13.89 -8.66
N THR A 97 11.74 15.22 -8.71
CA THR A 97 12.82 16.04 -9.29
C THR A 97 14.12 15.97 -8.50
N PHE A 98 14.10 15.39 -7.30
CA PHE A 98 15.26 15.28 -6.41
C PHE A 98 15.93 13.91 -6.53
N LYS A 99 15.20 12.83 -6.20
CA LYS A 99 15.67 11.45 -6.27
C LYS A 99 14.54 10.52 -6.68
N ASN A 100 14.88 9.50 -7.45
CA ASN A 100 13.98 8.41 -7.81
C ASN A 100 14.39 7.15 -7.05
N THR A 101 13.42 6.45 -6.47
CA THR A 101 13.64 5.17 -5.81
C THR A 101 12.67 4.14 -6.36
N GLU A 102 13.10 2.88 -6.38
CA GLU A 102 12.30 1.75 -6.84
C GLU A 102 12.60 0.55 -5.95
N ILE A 103 11.56 -0.05 -5.39
CA ILE A 103 11.66 -1.27 -4.58
C ILE A 103 10.71 -2.32 -5.14
N ASN A 104 11.19 -3.56 -5.19
CA ASN A 104 10.40 -4.73 -5.56
C ASN A 104 10.33 -5.65 -4.34
N PHE A 105 9.13 -6.02 -3.93
CA PHE A 105 8.93 -6.77 -2.69
C PHE A 105 7.73 -7.71 -2.79
N LYS A 106 7.72 -8.72 -1.92
CA LYS A 106 6.56 -9.57 -1.67
C LYS A 106 5.97 -9.23 -0.31
N LEU A 107 4.66 -9.34 -0.18
CA LEU A 107 3.99 -9.06 1.10
C LEU A 107 4.43 -10.07 2.16
N GLY A 108 4.84 -9.57 3.33
CA GLY A 108 5.27 -10.36 4.48
C GLY A 108 6.73 -10.84 4.42
N GLU A 109 7.46 -10.59 3.33
CA GLU A 109 8.87 -10.95 3.21
C GLU A 109 9.78 -9.77 3.55
N GLU A 110 10.82 -10.03 4.34
CA GLU A 110 11.86 -9.03 4.65
C GLU A 110 12.84 -8.89 3.48
N PHE A 111 13.21 -7.66 3.15
CA PHE A 111 14.19 -7.35 2.12
C PHE A 111 15.10 -6.19 2.54
N ASP A 112 16.27 -6.09 1.91
CA ASP A 112 17.17 -4.96 2.11
C ASP A 112 16.75 -3.79 1.20
N GLU A 113 16.55 -2.61 1.79
CA GLU A 113 16.14 -1.40 1.10
C GLU A 113 17.20 -0.31 1.27
N THR A 114 17.48 0.43 0.19
CA THR A 114 18.20 1.71 0.27
C THR A 114 17.21 2.84 0.11
N THR A 115 16.99 3.60 1.17
CA THR A 115 16.01 4.68 1.21
C THR A 115 16.49 5.92 0.46
N ALA A 116 15.58 6.86 0.17
CA ALA A 116 15.93 8.09 -0.56
C ALA A 116 16.97 8.98 0.15
N ASP A 117 17.11 8.84 1.46
CA ASP A 117 18.13 9.48 2.30
C ASP A 117 19.39 8.62 2.49
N ASP A 118 19.62 7.64 1.60
CA ASP A 118 20.81 6.78 1.52
C ASP A 118 21.07 5.89 2.75
N ARG A 119 20.03 5.64 3.56
CA ARG A 119 20.11 4.65 4.64
C ARG A 119 19.90 3.24 4.09
N LYS A 120 20.69 2.30 4.57
CA LYS A 120 20.47 0.86 4.37
C LYS A 120 19.62 0.34 5.51
N VAL A 121 18.43 -0.15 5.19
CA VAL A 121 17.44 -0.59 6.16
C VAL A 121 16.96 -1.98 5.82
N LYS A 122 16.46 -2.71 6.82
CA LYS A 122 15.68 -3.93 6.62
C LYS A 122 14.20 -3.56 6.61
N SER A 123 13.53 -3.89 5.53
CA SER A 123 12.16 -3.51 5.28
C SER A 123 11.26 -4.72 5.18
N VAL A 124 10.08 -4.61 5.77
CA VAL A 124 8.99 -5.57 5.58
C VAL A 124 7.72 -4.81 5.27
N ILE A 125 6.97 -5.27 4.28
CA ILE A 125 5.71 -4.66 3.88
C ILE A 125 4.61 -5.69 4.05
N THR A 126 3.60 -5.35 4.84
CA THR A 126 2.46 -6.21 5.15
C THR A 126 1.16 -5.50 4.81
N LEU A 127 0.10 -6.29 4.65
CA LEU A 127 -1.25 -5.79 4.48
C LEU A 127 -2.05 -6.12 5.73
N ASP A 128 -2.43 -5.11 6.50
CA ASP A 128 -3.19 -5.26 7.75
C ASP A 128 -4.45 -4.39 7.70
N GLY A 129 -5.62 -5.02 7.81
CA GLY A 129 -6.91 -4.31 7.80
C GLY A 129 -7.16 -3.43 6.57
N GLY A 130 -6.61 -3.80 5.41
CA GLY A 130 -6.70 -2.99 4.17
C GLY A 130 -5.72 -1.82 4.11
N LYS A 131 -4.76 -1.76 5.04
CA LYS A 131 -3.68 -0.77 5.06
C LYS A 131 -2.37 -1.43 4.67
N LEU A 132 -1.59 -0.77 3.82
CA LEU A 132 -0.26 -1.24 3.46
C LEU A 132 0.75 -0.68 4.47
N VAL A 133 1.24 -1.54 5.34
CA VAL A 133 2.14 -1.20 6.46
C VAL A 133 3.57 -1.56 6.06
N HIS A 134 4.41 -0.54 5.91
CA HIS A 134 5.82 -0.66 5.57
C HIS A 134 6.67 -0.29 6.78
N VAL A 135 7.32 -1.28 7.38
CA VAL A 135 8.20 -1.09 8.53
C VAL A 135 9.64 -1.14 8.05
N GLN A 136 10.43 -0.13 8.43
CA GLN A 136 11.87 -0.06 8.13
C GLN A 136 12.66 -0.03 9.43
N LYS A 137 13.66 -0.91 9.56
CA LYS A 137 14.51 -1.05 10.75
C LYS A 137 15.98 -0.83 10.40
N TRP A 138 16.69 -0.06 11.21
CA TRP A 138 18.12 0.17 11.07
C TRP A 138 18.72 0.58 12.42
N GLU A 139 19.90 0.05 12.76
CA GLU A 139 20.68 0.48 13.94
C GLU A 139 19.86 0.60 15.24
N GLY A 140 18.90 -0.29 15.47
CA GLY A 140 18.02 -0.26 16.66
C GLY A 140 16.89 0.77 16.61
N LYS A 141 16.73 1.51 15.51
CA LYS A 141 15.60 2.40 15.22
C LYS A 141 14.61 1.73 14.29
N GLU A 142 13.36 2.16 14.37
CA GLU A 142 12.26 1.70 13.56
C GLU A 142 11.40 2.89 13.12
N THR A 143 11.03 2.93 11.84
CA THR A 143 10.01 3.84 11.31
C THR A 143 8.92 3.04 10.62
N THR A 144 7.69 3.53 10.71
CA THR A 144 6.53 2.91 10.08
C THR A 144 5.88 3.85 9.09
N LEU A 145 5.63 3.35 7.88
CA LEU A 145 4.96 4.03 6.80
C LEU A 145 3.65 3.29 6.49
N VAL A 146 2.52 3.85 6.87
CA VAL A 146 1.19 3.27 6.64
C VAL A 146 0.52 3.98 5.47
N ARG A 147 0.11 3.23 4.45
CA ARG A 147 -0.66 3.75 3.31
C ARG A 147 -2.09 3.24 3.39
N GLU A 148 -3.03 4.17 3.25
CA GLU A 148 -4.46 3.90 3.26
C GLU A 148 -5.08 4.51 1.99
N VAL A 149 -5.85 3.72 1.26
CA VAL A 149 -6.54 4.16 0.04
C VAL A 149 -8.02 4.25 0.29
N THR A 150 -8.60 5.42 -0.01
CA THR A 150 -10.03 5.68 0.03
C THR A 150 -10.45 6.29 -1.30
N GLY A 151 -10.98 5.45 -2.20
CA GLY A 151 -11.33 5.86 -3.56
C GLY A 151 -10.12 6.36 -4.34
N ASN A 152 -10.14 7.64 -4.72
CA ASN A 152 -9.05 8.28 -5.49
C ASN A 152 -8.04 9.04 -4.61
N SER A 153 -8.08 8.85 -3.29
CA SER A 153 -7.13 9.45 -2.36
C SER A 153 -6.30 8.38 -1.66
N LEU A 154 -4.99 8.62 -1.57
CA LEU A 154 -4.07 7.82 -0.77
C LEU A 154 -3.50 8.70 0.33
N THR A 155 -3.66 8.26 1.58
CA THR A 155 -3.04 8.90 2.74
C THR A 155 -1.86 8.06 3.20
N LEU A 156 -0.69 8.68 3.28
CA LEU A 156 0.53 8.10 3.80
C LEU A 156 0.84 8.73 5.16
N THR A 157 0.87 7.91 6.20
CA THR A 157 1.26 8.31 7.56
C THR A 157 2.63 7.75 7.87
N LEU A 158 3.60 8.62 8.14
CA LEU A 158 4.96 8.24 8.53
C LEU A 158 5.13 8.50 10.02
N THR A 159 5.61 7.51 10.76
CA THR A 159 5.76 7.58 12.22
C THR A 159 7.15 7.13 12.64
N LEU A 160 7.85 7.99 13.38
CA LEU A 160 9.15 7.70 14.00
C LEU A 160 9.15 8.21 15.44
N GLY A 161 9.07 7.30 16.41
CA GLY A 161 8.88 7.68 17.82
C GLY A 161 7.61 8.51 17.98
N ASP A 162 7.74 9.70 18.57
CA ASP A 162 6.63 10.63 18.79
C ASP A 162 6.32 11.53 17.57
N VAL A 163 7.12 11.45 16.50
CA VAL A 163 6.97 12.32 15.32
C VAL A 163 6.10 11.63 14.27
N VAL A 164 4.98 12.28 13.95
CA VAL A 164 4.03 11.83 12.92
C VAL A 164 3.99 12.83 11.77
N CYS A 165 4.09 12.33 10.54
CA CYS A 165 3.92 13.08 9.30
C CYS A 165 2.78 12.47 8.48
N THR A 166 1.95 13.32 7.88
CA THR A 166 0.86 12.87 7.00
C THR A 166 1.04 13.49 5.63
N ARG A 167 0.94 12.66 4.60
CA ARG A 167 1.05 13.05 3.19
C ARG A 167 -0.18 12.57 2.45
N HIS A 168 -0.83 13.47 1.71
CA HIS A 168 -2.02 13.16 0.93
C HIS A 168 -1.69 13.18 -0.54
N TYR A 169 -2.04 12.08 -1.20
CA TYR A 169 -1.88 11.85 -2.62
C TYR A 169 -3.24 11.68 -3.29
N VAL A 170 -3.30 12.02 -4.57
CA VAL A 170 -4.47 11.81 -5.43
C VAL A 170 -4.08 10.93 -6.60
N LYS A 171 -4.95 10.00 -6.96
CA LYS A 171 -4.75 9.10 -8.10
C LYS A 171 -4.57 9.93 -9.38
N GLY A 172 -3.50 9.68 -10.12
CA GLY A 172 -3.27 10.24 -11.44
C GLY A 172 -4.24 9.66 -12.44
N GLU A 173 -4.63 10.48 -13.42
CA GLU A 173 -5.37 10.06 -14.61
C GLU A 173 -4.52 9.17 -15.53
#